data_AF-A0A8C2I809-F1
#
_entry.id   AF-A0A8C2I809-F1
#
_cell.length_a   1.000
_cell.length_b   1.000
_cell.length_c   1.000
_cell.angle_alpha   90.00
_cell.angle_beta   90.00
_cell.angle_gamma   90.00
#
_symmetry.space_group_name_H-M   'P 1'
#
loop_
_entity.id
_entity.type
_entity.pdbx_description
1 polymer ?
#
loop_
_entity_poly.entity_id
_entity_poly.type
_entity_poly.pdbx_seq_one_letter_code
_entity_poly.pdbx_strand_id
1 'polypeptide(L)'
;MAGRIPLVLLACGSFNPITHQHMRLFELARDHMHQTGLYRVVGGIVSPVGDYYGKQGLVVSKHRLAMARLALQSSDWVSVDDWESQQADWTETVVTMRYHYDHIAAQYHNSKDPLTASVD
;
A
#
# COMPACT_ATOMS: atom_id res chain seq x y z
N MET A 1 -10.30 22.29 -17.06
CA MET A 1 -10.81 21.40 -16.01
C MET A 1 -9.65 21.01 -15.12
N ALA A 2 -9.71 21.24 -13.81
CA ALA A 2 -8.68 20.73 -12.91
C ALA A 2 -8.67 19.20 -12.98
N GLY A 3 -7.47 18.59 -13.11
CA GLY A 3 -7.34 17.13 -13.15
C GLY A 3 -7.78 16.49 -11.82
N ARG A 4 -8.20 15.21 -11.86
CA ARG A 4 -8.51 14.45 -10.63
C ARG A 4 -7.26 14.29 -9.77
N ILE A 5 -7.44 14.35 -8.45
CA ILE A 5 -6.36 14.18 -7.48
C ILE A 5 -5.89 12.71 -7.49
N PRO A 6 -4.61 12.43 -7.79
CA PRO A 6 -4.06 11.08 -7.66
C PRO A 6 -4.10 10.61 -6.21
N LEU A 7 -4.53 9.38 -5.97
CA LEU A 7 -4.69 8.81 -4.63
C LEU A 7 -4.06 7.42 -4.56
N VAL A 8 -3.31 7.15 -3.50
CA VAL A 8 -2.84 5.80 -3.15
C VAL A 8 -3.55 5.35 -1.88
N LEU A 9 -4.05 4.12 -1.87
CA LEU A 9 -4.72 3.53 -0.70
C LEU A 9 -3.71 2.70 0.09
N LEU A 10 -3.59 2.94 1.40
CA LEU A 10 -2.72 2.16 2.29
C LEU A 10 -3.57 1.38 3.30
N ALA A 11 -3.32 0.07 3.41
CA ALA A 11 -3.90 -0.78 4.43
C ALA A 11 -2.79 -1.38 5.30
N CYS A 12 -2.63 -0.84 6.51
CA CYS A 12 -1.81 -1.44 7.57
C CYS A 12 -2.61 -2.51 8.31
N GLY A 13 -1.97 -3.60 8.73
CA GLY A 13 -2.65 -4.63 9.51
C GLY A 13 -1.84 -5.89 9.72
N SER A 14 -2.40 -6.83 10.49
CA SER A 14 -1.71 -8.10 10.74
C SER A 14 -1.60 -8.96 9.48
N PHE A 15 -2.68 -9.08 8.69
CA PHE A 15 -2.79 -10.02 7.56
C PHE A 15 -2.36 -11.44 7.95
N ASN A 16 -3.02 -11.99 8.97
CA ASN A 16 -2.66 -13.25 9.64
C ASN A 16 -3.79 -14.30 9.57
N PRO A 17 -4.09 -14.90 8.39
CA PRO A 17 -3.57 -14.56 7.07
C PRO A 17 -4.36 -13.43 6.39
N ILE A 18 -3.91 -12.99 5.21
CA ILE A 18 -4.74 -12.19 4.30
C ILE A 18 -5.99 -12.99 3.88
N THR A 19 -7.07 -12.30 3.53
CA THR A 19 -8.36 -12.92 3.13
C THR A 19 -8.98 -12.16 1.96
N HIS A 20 -9.98 -12.76 1.32
CA HIS A 20 -10.77 -12.10 0.27
C HIS A 20 -11.41 -10.79 0.74
N GLN A 21 -11.77 -10.68 2.02
CA GLN A 21 -12.34 -9.45 2.57
C GLN A 21 -11.34 -8.28 2.54
N HIS A 22 -10.07 -8.54 2.84
CA HIS A 22 -9.03 -7.51 2.76
C HIS A 22 -8.86 -7.00 1.32
N MET A 23 -8.86 -7.90 0.33
CA MET A 23 -8.77 -7.52 -1.08
C MET A 23 -10.03 -6.78 -1.54
N ARG A 24 -11.21 -7.24 -1.11
CA ARG A 24 -12.48 -6.57 -1.44
C ARG A 24 -12.56 -5.15 -0.88
N LEU A 25 -11.91 -4.88 0.25
CA LEU A 25 -11.84 -3.53 0.82
C LEU A 25 -11.17 -2.53 -0.13
N PHE A 26 -10.08 -2.94 -0.80
CA PHE A 26 -9.41 -2.10 -1.80
C PHE A 26 -10.32 -1.80 -2.99
N GLU A 27 -10.99 -2.81 -3.55
CA GLU A 27 -11.90 -2.64 -4.68
C GLU A 27 -13.05 -1.68 -4.34
N LEU A 28 -13.69 -1.86 -3.17
CA LEU A 28 -14.77 -0.99 -2.71
C LEU A 28 -14.31 0.46 -2.49
N ALA A 29 -13.14 0.64 -1.88
CA ALA A 29 -12.58 1.97 -1.66
C ALA A 29 -12.21 2.66 -2.98
N ARG A 30 -11.64 1.92 -3.94
CA ARG A 30 -11.32 2.44 -5.27
C ARG A 30 -12.57 2.90 -6.01
N ASP A 31 -13.58 2.04 -6.08
CA ASP A 31 -14.85 2.37 -6.73
C ASP A 31 -15.48 3.61 -6.11
N HIS A 32 -15.53 3.69 -4.78
CA HIS A 32 -16.07 4.84 -4.07
C HIS A 32 -15.30 6.13 -4.37
N MET A 33 -13.97 6.10 -4.31
CA MET A 33 -13.14 7.28 -4.55
C MET A 33 -13.27 7.78 -6.00
N HIS A 34 -13.36 6.87 -6.98
CA HIS A 34 -13.63 7.25 -8.37
C HIS A 34 -15.03 7.83 -8.57
N GLN A 35 -16.05 7.30 -7.88
CA GLN A 35 -17.44 7.80 -7.95
C GLN A 35 -17.59 9.24 -7.45
N THR A 36 -16.74 9.69 -6.53
CA THR A 36 -16.74 11.12 -6.10
C THR A 36 -16.44 12.09 -7.25
N GLY A 37 -15.79 11.63 -8.32
CA GLY A 37 -15.30 12.46 -9.41
C GLY A 37 -14.05 13.30 -9.06
N LEU A 38 -13.66 13.36 -7.79
CA LEU A 38 -12.53 14.16 -7.28
C LEU A 38 -11.19 13.43 -7.38
N TYR A 39 -11.21 12.11 -7.18
CA TYR A 39 -9.99 11.31 -7.05
C TYR A 39 -9.80 10.33 -8.20
N ARG A 40 -8.54 10.04 -8.50
CA ARG A 40 -8.12 8.90 -9.31
C ARG A 40 -7.20 8.04 -8.44
N VAL A 41 -7.69 6.90 -7.98
CA VAL A 41 -6.83 5.90 -7.35
C VAL A 41 -5.81 5.38 -8.36
N VAL A 42 -4.53 5.52 -8.04
CA VAL A 42 -3.38 5.14 -8.89
C VAL A 42 -2.57 3.98 -8.31
N GLY A 43 -2.88 3.55 -7.08
CA GLY A 43 -2.25 2.39 -6.46
C GLY A 43 -2.89 2.01 -5.12
N GLY A 44 -2.61 0.79 -4.67
CA GLY A 44 -2.95 0.28 -3.35
C GLY A 44 -1.74 -0.42 -2.73
N ILE A 45 -1.58 -0.31 -1.41
CA ILE A 45 -0.47 -0.90 -0.65
C ILE A 45 -1.03 -1.69 0.53
N VAL A 46 -0.74 -2.98 0.56
CA VAL A 46 -0.87 -3.82 1.76
C VAL A 46 0.45 -3.73 2.52
N SER A 47 0.40 -3.23 3.76
CA SER A 47 1.55 -3.12 4.67
C SER A 47 1.36 -4.03 5.89
N PRO A 48 1.94 -5.24 5.88
CA PRO A 48 1.87 -6.12 7.04
C PRO A 48 2.71 -5.59 8.21
N VAL A 49 2.13 -5.61 9.41
CA VAL A 49 2.82 -5.20 10.65
C VAL A 49 4.05 -6.05 10.92
N GLY A 50 5.07 -5.50 11.60
CA GLY A 50 6.23 -6.25 12.09
C GLY A 50 5.93 -7.24 13.21
N ASP A 51 6.86 -8.17 13.44
CA ASP A 51 6.71 -9.26 14.41
C ASP A 51 6.77 -8.77 15.87
N TYR A 52 7.40 -7.62 16.10
CA TYR A 52 7.47 -6.94 17.40
C TYR A 52 6.15 -6.31 17.84
N TYR A 53 5.09 -6.35 17.02
CA TYR A 53 3.74 -5.94 17.43
C TYR A 53 3.21 -6.76 18.63
N GLY A 54 3.73 -7.98 18.85
CA GLY A 54 3.47 -8.74 20.07
C GLY A 54 2.04 -9.30 20.20
N LYS A 55 1.23 -9.26 19.13
CA LYS A 55 -0.11 -9.86 19.13
C LYS A 55 -0.01 -11.38 19.28
N GLN A 56 -0.74 -11.96 20.25
CA GLN A 56 -0.78 -13.41 20.42
C GLN A 56 -1.29 -14.11 19.15
N GLY A 57 -0.59 -15.19 18.77
CA GLY A 57 -0.91 -15.96 17.56
C GLY A 57 -0.50 -15.29 16.23
N LEU A 58 0.25 -14.17 16.27
CA LEU A 58 0.79 -13.56 15.06
C LEU A 58 1.87 -14.46 14.46
N VAL A 59 1.63 -14.96 13.24
CA VAL A 59 2.64 -15.71 12.48
C VAL A 59 3.77 -14.76 12.06
N VAL A 60 4.99 -15.26 11.95
CA VAL A 60 6.15 -14.47 11.51
C VAL A 60 5.90 -13.76 10.17
N SER A 61 6.37 -12.53 10.07
CA SER A 61 6.18 -11.58 8.97
C SER A 61 6.50 -12.19 7.61
N LYS A 62 7.58 -12.98 7.52
CA LYS A 62 7.97 -13.71 6.31
C LYS A 62 6.81 -14.50 5.69
N HIS A 63 6.01 -15.22 6.50
CA HIS A 63 4.88 -16.00 5.98
C HIS A 63 3.71 -15.11 5.59
N ARG A 64 3.43 -14.07 6.37
CA ARG A 64 2.33 -13.12 6.09
C ARG A 64 2.58 -12.33 4.81
N LEU A 65 3.81 -11.88 4.60
CA LEU A 65 4.28 -11.28 3.35
C LEU A 65 4.11 -12.24 2.17
N ALA A 66 4.56 -13.49 2.30
CA ALA A 66 4.43 -14.48 1.23
C ALA A 66 2.96 -14.74 0.87
N MET A 67 2.08 -14.92 1.86
CA MET A 67 0.65 -15.11 1.64
C MET A 67 -0.01 -13.88 1.01
N ALA A 68 0.34 -12.66 1.44
CA ALA A 68 -0.16 -11.42 0.85
C ALA A 68 0.28 -11.26 -0.60
N ARG A 69 1.55 -11.55 -0.91
CA ARG A 69 2.08 -11.50 -2.28
C ARG A 69 1.36 -12.51 -3.18
N LEU A 70 1.14 -13.74 -2.70
CA LEU A 70 0.36 -14.77 -3.41
C LEU A 70 -1.09 -14.33 -3.66
N ALA A 71 -1.76 -13.79 -2.65
CA ALA A 71 -3.15 -13.35 -2.78
C ALA A 71 -3.32 -12.19 -3.77
N LEU A 72 -2.33 -11.32 -3.91
CA LEU A 72 -2.36 -10.16 -4.82
C LEU A 72 -1.74 -10.45 -6.20
N GLN A 73 -1.36 -11.69 -6.52
CA GLN A 73 -0.72 -12.02 -7.81
C GLN A 73 -1.53 -11.63 -9.05
N SER A 74 -2.85 -11.64 -8.94
CA SER A 74 -3.76 -11.24 -10.04
C SER A 74 -4.16 -9.77 -10.00
N SER A 75 -3.73 -9.01 -8.98
CA SER A 75 -3.99 -7.57 -8.91
C SER A 75 -2.98 -6.82 -9.75
N ASP A 76 -3.46 -5.90 -10.59
CA ASP A 76 -2.64 -5.01 -11.42
C ASP A 76 -2.37 -3.66 -10.74
N TRP A 77 -2.93 -3.40 -9.56
CA TRP A 77 -2.92 -2.08 -8.93
C TRP A 77 -2.68 -2.08 -7.42
N VAL A 78 -2.80 -3.22 -6.74
CA VAL A 78 -2.48 -3.37 -5.31
C VAL A 78 -1.22 -4.21 -5.14
N SER A 79 -0.23 -3.69 -4.43
CA SER A 79 1.03 -4.39 -4.14
C SER A 79 1.21 -4.61 -2.62
N VAL A 80 2.18 -5.45 -2.27
CA VAL A 80 2.65 -5.62 -0.89
C VAL A 80 3.97 -4.90 -0.73
N ASP A 81 4.04 -4.03 0.27
CA ASP A 81 5.27 -3.41 0.74
C ASP A 81 5.68 -4.04 2.08
N ASP A 82 6.96 -4.34 2.25
CA ASP A 82 7.49 -5.03 3.41
C ASP A 82 8.24 -4.11 4.39
N TRP A 83 8.30 -2.80 4.12
CA TRP A 83 9.04 -1.86 4.94
C TRP A 83 8.63 -1.91 6.42
N GLU A 84 7.33 -1.82 6.73
CA GLU A 84 6.83 -1.85 8.12
C GLU A 84 7.24 -3.14 8.84
N SER A 85 7.22 -4.27 8.13
CA SER A 85 7.55 -5.57 8.70
C SER A 85 9.04 -5.79 8.94
N GLN A 86 9.90 -5.02 8.27
CA GLN A 86 11.36 -5.08 8.38
C GLN A 86 11.92 -4.13 9.45
N GLN A 87 11.07 -3.32 10.10
CA GLN A 87 11.50 -2.45 11.18
C GLN A 87 11.93 -3.26 12.41
N ALA A 88 12.95 -2.78 13.11
CA ALA A 88 13.53 -3.46 14.27
C ALA A 88 12.59 -3.51 15.49
N ASP A 89 11.54 -2.69 15.51
CA ASP A 89 10.51 -2.66 16.54
C ASP A 89 9.15 -2.34 15.92
N TRP A 90 8.08 -2.44 16.70
CA TRP A 90 6.75 -2.03 16.27
C TRP A 90 6.74 -0.56 15.84
N THR A 91 6.02 -0.30 14.75
CA THR A 91 5.90 1.01 14.13
C THR A 91 4.47 1.51 14.24
N GLU A 92 4.30 2.75 14.71
CA GLU A 92 3.00 3.41 14.69
C GLU A 92 2.54 3.61 13.24
N THR A 93 1.24 3.43 12.96
CA THR A 93 0.69 3.58 11.60
C THR A 93 1.00 4.93 10.96
N VAL A 94 1.09 6.01 11.75
CA VAL A 94 1.45 7.34 11.24
C VAL A 94 2.88 7.39 10.68
N VAL A 95 3.80 6.58 11.22
CA VAL A 95 5.18 6.49 10.75
C VAL A 95 5.23 5.73 9.41
N THR A 96 4.52 4.60 9.30
CA THR A 96 4.33 3.90 8.02
C THR A 96 3.70 4.80 6.96
N MET A 97 2.68 5.58 7.34
CA MET A 97 2.03 6.52 6.42
C MET A 97 3.00 7.59 5.92
N ARG A 98 3.82 8.18 6.79
CA ARG A 98 4.85 9.16 6.39
C ARG A 98 5.88 8.54 5.45
N TYR A 99 6.37 7.35 5.78
CA TYR A 99 7.32 6.61 4.92
C TYR A 99 6.78 6.47 3.50
N HIS A 100 5.58 5.91 3.32
CA HIS A 100 5.00 5.75 1.99
C HIS A 100 4.70 7.08 1.30
N TYR A 101 4.20 8.08 2.04
CA TYR A 101 3.95 9.41 1.48
C TYR A 101 5.22 10.01 0.88
N ASP A 102 6.31 10.02 1.64
CA ASP A 102 7.58 10.61 1.19
C ASP A 102 8.13 9.87 -0.05
N HIS A 103 8.06 8.55 -0.08
CA HIS A 103 8.51 7.74 -1.22
C HIS A 103 7.66 7.97 -2.48
N ILE A 104 6.33 7.98 -2.33
CA ILE A 104 5.39 8.19 -3.44
C ILE A 104 5.51 9.64 -3.95
N ALA A 105 5.62 10.63 -3.06
CA ALA A 105 5.79 12.02 -3.44
C ALA A 105 7.10 12.24 -4.22
N ALA A 106 8.20 11.62 -3.79
CA ALA A 106 9.48 11.68 -4.50
C ALA A 106 9.36 11.06 -5.91
N GLN A 107 8.77 9.86 -6.03
CA GLN A 107 8.55 9.20 -7.32
C GLN A 107 7.66 10.05 -8.25
N TYR A 108 6.60 10.63 -7.70
CA TYR A 108 5.67 11.46 -8.47
C TYR A 108 6.33 12.75 -8.98
N HIS A 109 7.14 13.42 -8.16
CA HIS A 109 7.91 14.58 -8.61
C HIS A 109 8.91 14.21 -9.70
N ASN A 110 9.64 13.10 -9.54
CA ASN A 110 10.60 12.62 -10.53
C ASN A 110 9.93 12.24 -11.87
N SER A 111 8.72 11.68 -11.83
CA SER A 111 7.94 11.32 -13.04
C SER A 111 7.41 12.52 -13.82
N LYS A 112 7.40 13.71 -13.20
CA LYS A 112 6.95 14.96 -13.79
C LYS A 112 8.10 15.87 -14.23
N ASP A 113 9.34 15.49 -13.95
CA ASP A 113 10.50 16.23 -14.42
C ASP A 113 10.65 16.04 -15.94
N PRO A 114 10.60 17.10 -16.76
CA PRO A 114 10.76 16.99 -18.21
C PRO A 114 12.08 16.33 -18.63
N LEU A 115 13.10 16.35 -17.78
CA LEU A 115 14.43 15.78 -18.06
C LEU A 115 14.46 14.24 -17.94
N THR A 116 13.50 13.61 -17.27
CA THR A 116 13.39 12.14 -17.15
C THR A 116 12.37 11.54 -18.11
N ALA A 117 11.48 12.36 -18.69
CA ALA A 117 10.42 11.91 -19.60
C ALA A 117 10.86 11.67 -21.07
N SER A 118 12.18 11.68 -21.35
CA SER A 118 12.75 11.60 -22.71
C SER A 118 13.79 10.49 -22.88
N VAL A 119 13.61 9.36 -22.21
CA VAL A 119 14.34 8.12 -22.51
C VAL A 119 13.38 6.95 -22.39
N ASP A 120 12.51 6.78 -23.40
CA ASP A 120 11.96 5.50 -23.89
C ASP A 120 11.17 5.75 -25.19
#